data_AF-A0A7J5EMC8-F1
#
_entry.id   AF-A0A7J5EMC8-F1
#
_cell.length_a   1.000
_cell.length_b   1.000
_cell.length_c   1.000
_cell.angle_alpha   90.00
_cell.angle_beta   90.00
_cell.angle_gamma   90.00
#
_symmetry.space_group_name_H-M   'P 1'
#
loop_
_entity.id
_entity.type
_entity.pdbx_description
1 polymer ?
#
loop_
_entity_poly.entity_id
_entity_poly.type
_entity_poly.pdbx_seq_one_letter_code
_entity_poly.pdbx_strand_id
1 'polypeptide(L)'
;MDNHSARQTLVNAAEGVTYLDVGNDRTYGQVVCGSTASVDRVMSSITQMESDQQYTRRDHYYPCQHLPNIALLYPELLEPEPPTVQPDLSCAELVIAEEQHLLINDAMAMVCSSYLYKLINRQPLTTFLSLVDLHQQATTSKRICPTELRDSLGSVVSLLTA
;
A
#
# COMPACT_ATOMS: atom_id res chain seq x y z
N MET A 1 9.04 -4.54 6.42
CA MET A 1 9.53 -4.09 7.75
C MET A 1 8.65 -4.74 8.79
N ASP A 2 9.27 -5.33 9.81
CA ASP A 2 8.64 -6.18 10.82
C ASP A 2 8.30 -5.45 12.13
N ASN A 3 8.73 -4.21 12.33
CA ASN A 3 8.40 -3.45 13.53
C ASN A 3 7.84 -2.03 13.23
N HIS A 4 6.99 -1.55 14.15
CA HIS A 4 6.30 -0.27 14.04
C HIS A 4 7.26 0.93 13.99
N SER A 5 8.40 0.87 14.70
CA SER A 5 9.38 1.96 14.75
C SER A 5 10.15 2.14 13.43
N ALA A 6 10.46 1.05 12.73
CA ALA A 6 11.00 1.08 11.38
C ALA A 6 9.98 1.62 10.38
N ARG A 7 8.70 1.22 10.50
CA ARG A 7 7.60 1.77 9.65
C ARG A 7 7.44 3.28 9.87
N GLN A 8 7.44 3.76 11.11
CA GLN A 8 7.39 5.19 11.43
C GLN A 8 8.58 5.96 10.83
N THR A 9 9.79 5.40 10.95
CA THR A 9 11.00 6.01 10.39
C THR A 9 10.90 6.13 8.87
N LEU A 10 10.43 5.08 8.19
CA LEU A 10 10.24 5.07 6.75
C LEU A 10 9.17 6.08 6.30
N VAL A 11 8.03 6.11 6.98
CA VAL A 11 6.93 7.03 6.67
C VAL A 11 7.39 8.48 6.78
N ASN A 12 8.15 8.82 7.83
CA ASN A 12 8.68 10.17 8.01
C ASN A 12 9.76 10.52 6.97
N ALA A 13 10.60 9.56 6.57
CA ALA A 13 11.68 9.78 5.61
C ALA A 13 11.19 9.78 4.15
N ALA A 14 10.06 9.14 3.84
CA ALA A 14 9.57 8.93 2.49
C ALA A 14 8.54 9.98 2.03
N GLU A 15 8.29 11.04 2.80
CA GLU A 15 7.35 12.08 2.41
C GLU A 15 7.79 12.74 1.09
N GLY A 16 6.93 12.67 0.08
CA GLY A 16 7.21 13.17 -1.28
C GLY A 16 8.03 12.23 -2.16
N VAL A 17 8.44 11.06 -1.66
CA VAL A 17 9.14 10.02 -2.42
C VAL A 17 8.19 8.85 -2.68
N THR A 18 8.10 8.38 -3.92
CA THR A 18 7.34 7.16 -4.23
C THR A 18 8.08 5.93 -3.70
N TYR A 19 7.43 5.13 -2.87
CA TYR A 19 7.96 3.87 -2.37
C TYR A 19 6.92 2.75 -2.41
N LEU A 20 7.40 1.51 -2.37
CA LEU A 20 6.59 0.31 -2.26
C LEU A 20 6.67 -0.20 -0.82
N ASP A 21 5.54 -0.22 -0.12
CA ASP A 21 5.38 -0.95 1.12
C ASP A 21 4.85 -2.35 0.82
N VAL A 22 5.52 -3.38 1.34
CA VAL A 22 5.16 -4.78 1.15
C VAL A 22 5.06 -5.40 2.53
N GLY A 23 3.87 -5.86 2.87
CA GLY A 23 3.58 -6.55 4.11
C GLY A 23 2.75 -7.81 3.83
N ASN A 24 2.98 -8.83 4.64
CA ASN A 24 2.15 -10.03 4.61
C ASN A 24 2.14 -10.71 5.97
N ASP A 25 1.06 -11.45 6.17
CA ASP A 25 0.89 -12.40 7.26
C ASP A 25 1.01 -13.83 6.66
N ARG A 26 0.41 -14.84 7.31
CA ARG A 26 0.51 -16.25 6.93
C ARG A 26 -0.07 -16.58 5.56
N THR A 27 -1.19 -15.98 5.19
CA THR A 27 -1.94 -16.29 3.95
C THR A 27 -2.49 -15.06 3.23
N TYR A 28 -2.26 -13.87 3.77
CA TYR A 28 -2.70 -12.59 3.23
C TYR A 28 -1.52 -11.64 3.09
N GLY A 29 -1.61 -10.68 2.17
CA GLY A 29 -0.63 -9.60 2.11
C GLY A 29 -1.08 -8.44 1.25
N GLN A 30 -0.30 -7.37 1.32
CA GLN A 30 -0.56 -6.12 0.64
C GLN A 30 0.72 -5.53 0.03
N VAL A 31 0.55 -4.91 -1.13
CA VAL A 31 1.55 -4.02 -1.74
C VAL A 31 0.91 -2.65 -1.90
N VAL A 32 1.53 -1.63 -1.30
CA VAL A 32 1.11 -0.23 -1.41
C VAL A 32 2.20 0.59 -2.09
N CYS A 33 1.86 1.19 -3.22
CA CYS A 33 2.66 2.23 -3.85
C CYS A 33 2.19 3.59 -3.33
N GLY A 34 2.94 4.14 -2.37
CA GLY A 34 2.58 5.36 -1.66
C GLY A 34 3.62 6.47 -1.80
N SER A 35 3.24 7.69 -1.45
CA SER A 35 4.16 8.83 -1.46
C SER A 35 3.95 9.86 -0.34
N THR A 36 2.80 9.82 0.35
CA THR A 36 2.50 10.78 1.42
C THR A 36 1.58 10.18 2.47
N ALA A 37 1.73 10.66 3.71
CA ALA A 37 0.77 10.43 4.78
C ALA A 37 -0.25 11.58 4.93
N SER A 38 -0.20 12.62 4.10
CA SER A 38 -1.08 13.80 4.20
C SER A 38 -2.38 13.61 3.43
N VAL A 39 -3.51 13.58 4.14
CA VAL A 39 -4.86 13.59 3.55
C VAL A 39 -5.02 14.75 2.58
N ASP A 40 -4.62 15.97 2.97
CA ASP A 40 -4.78 17.18 2.17
C ASP A 40 -4.06 17.09 0.82
N ARG A 41 -2.85 16.49 0.80
CA ARG A 41 -2.09 16.28 -0.44
C ARG A 41 -2.76 15.28 -1.37
N VAL A 42 -3.29 14.19 -0.82
CA VAL A 42 -4.05 13.20 -1.61
C VAL A 42 -5.35 13.82 -2.13
N MET A 43 -6.10 14.54 -1.31
CA MET A 43 -7.32 15.24 -1.70
C MET A 43 -7.09 16.33 -2.75
N SER A 44 -5.97 17.04 -2.67
CA SER A 44 -5.54 18.00 -3.69
C SER A 44 -5.27 17.30 -5.02
N SER A 45 -4.60 16.14 -5.00
CA SER A 45 -4.36 15.32 -6.20
C SER A 45 -5.67 14.82 -6.82
N ILE A 46 -6.63 14.38 -6.00
CA ILE A 46 -7.96 13.96 -6.45
C ILE A 46 -8.70 15.12 -7.12
N THR A 47 -8.71 16.29 -6.49
CA THR A 47 -9.37 17.50 -7.03
C THR A 47 -8.76 17.90 -8.38
N GLN A 48 -7.42 17.85 -8.49
CA GLN A 48 -6.72 18.11 -9.74
C GLN A 48 -7.14 17.12 -10.84
N MET A 49 -7.18 15.82 -10.54
CA MET A 49 -7.60 14.77 -11.47
C MET A 49 -9.02 14.98 -12.01
N GLU A 50 -9.94 15.48 -11.20
CA GLU A 50 -11.33 15.72 -11.60
C GLU A 50 -11.53 17.01 -12.38
N SER A 51 -10.76 18.05 -12.05
CA SER A 51 -10.77 19.31 -12.80
C SER A 51 -10.23 19.17 -14.22
N ASP A 52 -9.42 18.14 -14.48
CA ASP A 52 -8.88 17.88 -15.80
C ASP A 52 -9.96 17.29 -16.71
N GLN A 53 -10.42 18.07 -17.70
CA GLN A 53 -11.44 17.67 -18.69
C GLN A 53 -11.06 16.38 -19.45
N GLN A 54 -9.78 15.99 -19.40
CA GLN A 54 -9.31 14.74 -19.95
C GLN A 54 -9.85 13.50 -19.21
N TYR A 55 -10.44 13.61 -18.00
CA TYR A 55 -11.03 12.51 -17.20
C TYR A 55 -11.93 11.54 -18.01
N THR A 56 -12.48 12.02 -19.12
CA THR A 56 -13.41 11.29 -19.99
C THR A 56 -12.75 10.45 -21.08
N ARG A 57 -11.42 10.54 -21.29
CA ARG A 57 -10.71 9.75 -22.32
C ARG A 57 -10.05 8.53 -21.70
N ARG A 58 -10.58 7.35 -22.06
CA ARG A 58 -10.19 6.00 -21.56
C ARG A 58 -8.70 5.65 -21.61
N ASP A 59 -7.90 6.38 -22.39
CA ASP A 59 -6.54 5.97 -22.75
C ASP A 59 -5.44 6.90 -22.22
N HIS A 60 -5.76 7.81 -21.29
CA HIS A 60 -4.77 8.75 -20.72
C HIS A 60 -4.54 8.50 -19.23
N TYR A 61 -3.26 8.40 -18.87
CA TYR A 61 -2.80 8.22 -17.50
C TYR A 61 -2.71 9.59 -16.83
N TYR A 62 -3.43 9.79 -15.73
CA TYR A 62 -3.35 11.05 -15.00
C TYR A 62 -2.08 11.11 -14.19
N PRO A 63 -1.39 12.27 -14.17
CA PRO A 63 -0.33 12.51 -13.22
C PRO A 63 -0.96 12.71 -11.82
N CYS A 64 -1.23 11.60 -11.12
CA CYS A 64 -1.51 11.66 -9.69
C CYS A 64 -0.19 11.93 -8.96
N GLN A 65 -0.06 13.12 -8.37
CA GLN A 65 1.20 13.56 -7.76
C GLN A 65 1.43 12.92 -6.39
N HIS A 66 0.36 12.63 -5.67
CA HIS A 66 0.42 12.12 -4.32
C HIS A 66 -0.52 10.93 -4.13
N LEU A 67 0.07 9.79 -3.77
CA LEU A 67 -0.65 8.56 -3.42
C LEU A 67 -0.62 8.35 -1.90
N PRO A 68 -1.73 7.87 -1.30
CA PRO A 68 -1.78 7.54 0.11
C PRO A 68 -0.77 6.43 0.39
N ASN A 69 0.05 6.62 1.42
CA ASN A 69 0.97 5.60 1.86
C ASN A 69 0.34 4.64 2.87
N ILE A 70 1.09 3.61 3.27
CA ILE A 70 0.59 2.56 4.17
C ILE A 70 0.08 3.14 5.50
N ALA A 71 0.77 4.14 6.06
CA ALA A 71 0.41 4.76 7.33
C ALA A 71 -0.92 5.51 7.26
N LEU A 72 -1.22 6.08 6.09
CA LEU A 72 -2.51 6.72 5.88
C LEU A 72 -3.63 5.69 5.71
N LEU A 73 -3.37 4.57 5.03
CA LEU A 73 -4.37 3.53 4.78
C LEU A 73 -4.65 2.64 6.00
N TYR A 74 -3.62 2.37 6.81
CA TYR A 74 -3.66 1.49 7.99
C TYR A 74 -2.90 2.15 9.15
N PRO A 75 -3.47 3.17 9.81
CA PRO A 75 -2.83 3.89 10.90
C PRO A 75 -2.39 2.97 12.06
N GLU A 76 -3.12 1.89 12.29
CA GLU A 76 -2.85 0.88 13.33
C GLU A 76 -1.47 0.22 13.19
N LEU A 77 -0.90 0.18 11.97
CA LEU A 77 0.44 -0.40 11.74
C LEU A 77 1.58 0.45 12.31
N LEU A 78 1.29 1.69 12.71
CA LEU A 78 2.23 2.57 13.40
C LEU A 78 2.20 2.40 14.91
N GLU A 79 1.21 1.69 15.44
CA GLU A 79 1.09 1.41 16.87
C GLU A 79 1.98 0.22 17.25
N PRO A 80 2.51 0.17 18.49
CA PRO A 80 3.23 -1.00 18.97
C PRO A 80 2.32 -2.22 18.95
N GLU A 81 2.81 -3.33 18.38
CA GLU A 81 2.11 -4.60 18.49
C GLU A 81 2.01 -4.99 19.97
N PRO A 82 0.87 -5.55 20.42
CA PRO A 82 0.73 -6.03 21.79
C PRO A 82 1.83 -7.08 22.05
N PRO A 83 2.43 -7.10 23.25
CA PRO A 83 3.57 -7.97 23.54
C PRO A 83 3.18 -9.43 23.28
N THR A 84 3.75 -10.01 22.24
CA THR A 84 3.65 -11.44 21.95
C THR A 84 4.68 -12.19 22.78
N VAL A 85 4.34 -13.39 23.24
CA VAL A 85 5.25 -14.29 23.97
C VAL A 85 6.24 -14.97 23.00
N GLN A 86 6.07 -14.75 21.70
CA GLN A 86 6.87 -15.35 20.64
C GLN A 86 8.12 -14.51 20.36
N PRO A 87 9.26 -15.15 20.07
CA PRO A 87 10.48 -14.43 19.70
C PRO A 87 10.28 -13.60 18.43
N ASP A 88 10.97 -12.45 18.33
CA ASP A 88 11.08 -11.64 17.11
C ASP A 88 11.76 -12.45 15.99
N LEU A 89 10.98 -13.26 15.28
CA LEU A 89 11.44 -14.05 14.13
C LEU A 89 11.21 -13.26 12.84
N SER A 90 12.23 -13.21 11.99
CA SER A 90 12.11 -12.66 10.64
C SER A 90 11.17 -13.51 9.77
N CYS A 91 10.65 -12.95 8.66
CA CYS A 91 9.80 -13.71 7.73
C CYS A 91 10.47 -14.99 7.18
N ALA A 92 11.80 -14.99 7.06
CA ALA A 92 12.55 -16.19 6.66
C ALA A 92 12.54 -17.27 7.76
N GLU A 93 12.62 -16.86 9.02
CA GLU A 93 12.57 -17.75 10.18
C GLU A 93 11.15 -18.27 10.44
N LEU A 94 10.12 -17.45 10.21
CA LEU A 94 8.71 -17.86 10.30
C LEU A 94 8.32 -18.89 9.23
N VAL A 95 8.91 -18.83 8.04
CA VAL A 95 8.75 -19.88 7.02
C VAL A 95 9.36 -21.21 7.48
N ILE A 96 10.54 -21.17 8.09
CA ILE A 96 11.21 -22.36 8.65
C ILE A 96 10.39 -22.94 9.81
N ALA A 97 9.69 -22.08 10.57
CA ALA A 97 8.79 -22.47 11.65
C ALA A 97 7.39 -22.94 11.20
N GLU A 98 7.11 -22.99 9.89
CA GLU A 98 5.78 -23.27 9.30
C GLU A 98 4.66 -22.27 9.71
N GLU A 99 5.05 -21.14 10.31
CA GLU A 99 4.14 -20.08 10.74
C GLU A 99 3.75 -19.16 9.58
N GLN A 100 4.59 -19.04 8.54
CA GLN A 100 4.24 -18.40 7.26
C GLN A 100 4.18 -19.42 6.12
N HIS A 101 3.12 -19.37 5.30
CA HIS A 101 2.97 -20.29 4.18
C HIS A 101 3.97 -19.94 3.07
N LEU A 102 4.81 -20.88 2.61
CA LEU A 102 5.83 -20.63 1.57
C LEU A 102 5.32 -19.80 0.38
N LEU A 103 4.10 -20.09 -0.08
CA LEU A 103 3.50 -19.42 -1.24
C LEU A 103 3.17 -17.93 -1.05
N ILE A 104 2.96 -17.43 0.18
CA ILE A 104 2.59 -16.01 0.34
C ILE A 104 3.76 -15.12 -0.03
N ASN A 105 4.98 -15.49 0.36
CA ASN A 105 6.17 -14.71 0.04
C ASN A 105 6.42 -14.65 -1.47
N ASP A 106 6.23 -15.76 -2.18
CA ASP A 106 6.34 -15.80 -3.65
C ASP A 106 5.26 -14.94 -4.33
N ALA A 107 4.01 -15.01 -3.84
CA ALA A 107 2.92 -14.19 -4.34
C ALA A 107 3.20 -12.69 -4.14
N MET A 108 3.66 -12.31 -2.94
CA MET A 108 4.02 -10.93 -2.63
C MET A 108 5.20 -10.44 -3.48
N ALA A 109 6.23 -11.26 -3.66
CA ALA A 109 7.38 -10.95 -4.51
C ALA A 109 6.94 -10.72 -5.97
N MET A 110 6.02 -11.54 -6.48
CA MET A 110 5.47 -11.40 -7.83
C MET A 110 4.70 -10.09 -8.00
N VAL A 111 3.79 -9.78 -7.07
CA VAL A 111 3.01 -8.54 -7.11
C VAL A 111 3.93 -7.33 -7.00
N CYS A 112 4.84 -7.30 -6.02
CA CYS A 112 5.80 -6.21 -5.85
C CYS A 112 6.68 -6.01 -7.09
N SER A 113 7.18 -7.11 -7.68
CA SER A 113 7.99 -7.07 -8.89
C SER A 113 7.25 -6.46 -10.07
N SER A 114 5.93 -6.66 -10.18
CA SER A 114 5.10 -6.03 -11.22
C SER A 114 5.06 -4.51 -11.08
N TYR A 115 4.92 -3.99 -9.86
CA TYR A 115 5.00 -2.55 -9.60
C TYR A 115 6.40 -2.01 -9.91
N LEU A 116 7.44 -2.68 -9.40
CA LEU A 116 8.82 -2.27 -9.60
C LEU A 116 9.21 -2.26 -11.08
N TYR A 117 8.80 -3.28 -11.84
CA TYR A 117 9.01 -3.35 -13.28
C TYR A 117 8.40 -2.14 -13.98
N LYS A 118 7.16 -1.76 -13.65
CA LYS A 118 6.52 -0.58 -14.23
C LYS A 118 7.26 0.71 -13.88
N LEU A 119 7.66 0.88 -12.62
CA LEU A 119 8.41 2.05 -12.15
C LEU A 119 9.75 2.21 -12.88
N ILE A 120 10.55 1.13 -12.96
CA ILE A 120 11.87 1.15 -13.61
C ILE A 120 11.75 1.42 -15.12
N ASN A 121 10.78 0.78 -15.77
CA ASN A 121 10.58 0.91 -17.22
C ASN A 121 9.75 2.15 -17.60
N ARG A 122 9.43 3.02 -16.65
CA ARG A 122 8.57 4.21 -16.85
C ARG A 122 7.23 3.86 -17.51
N GLN A 123 6.72 2.67 -17.22
CA GLN A 123 5.38 2.30 -17.62
C GLN A 123 4.39 2.92 -16.65
N PRO A 124 3.21 3.33 -17.14
CA PRO A 124 2.22 3.92 -16.28
C PRO A 124 1.74 2.96 -15.18
N LEU A 125 1.78 3.43 -13.94
CA LEU A 125 1.10 2.76 -12.83
C LEU A 125 -0.40 3.07 -12.90
N THR A 126 -1.21 2.01 -12.87
CA THR A 126 -2.68 2.09 -12.91
C THR A 126 -3.32 1.82 -11.57
N THR A 127 -2.57 1.23 -10.64
CA THR A 127 -3.03 0.76 -9.33
C THR A 127 -2.04 1.24 -8.28
N PHE A 128 -2.52 1.52 -7.07
CA PHE A 128 -1.68 1.94 -5.94
C PHE A 128 -1.73 0.95 -4.78
N LEU A 129 -2.75 0.10 -4.71
CA LEU A 129 -2.89 -0.95 -3.69
C LEU A 129 -3.18 -2.27 -4.39
N SER A 130 -2.54 -3.35 -3.95
CA SER A 130 -2.91 -4.72 -4.28
C SER A 130 -2.95 -5.56 -3.01
N LEU A 131 -4.01 -6.35 -2.86
CA LEU A 131 -4.26 -7.27 -1.76
C LEU A 131 -4.24 -8.69 -2.30
N VAL A 132 -3.48 -9.56 -1.65
CA VAL A 132 -3.37 -10.98 -1.97
C VAL A 132 -4.02 -11.79 -0.87
N ASP A 133 -4.85 -12.75 -1.27
CA ASP A 133 -5.49 -13.71 -0.38
C ASP A 133 -5.32 -15.12 -0.97
N LEU A 134 -4.53 -15.96 -0.29
CA LEU A 134 -4.29 -17.33 -0.71
C LEU A 134 -5.44 -18.29 -0.40
N HIS A 135 -6.30 -17.99 0.57
CA HIS A 135 -7.48 -18.82 0.86
C HIS A 135 -8.50 -18.69 -0.25
N GLN A 136 -8.74 -17.46 -0.70
CA GLN A 136 -9.64 -17.17 -1.82
C GLN A 136 -8.96 -17.32 -3.18
N GLN A 137 -7.63 -17.54 -3.21
CA GLN A 137 -6.80 -17.59 -4.41
C GLN A 137 -7.03 -16.34 -5.29
N ALA A 138 -7.12 -15.19 -4.64
CA ALA A 138 -7.53 -13.94 -5.27
C ALA A 138 -6.48 -12.84 -5.08
N THR A 139 -6.40 -11.96 -6.07
CA THR A 139 -5.71 -10.68 -5.95
C THR A 139 -6.67 -9.56 -6.32
N THR A 140 -6.86 -8.63 -5.39
CA THR A 140 -7.73 -7.46 -5.60
C THR A 140 -6.86 -6.21 -5.60
N SER A 141 -7.03 -5.34 -6.59
CA SER A 141 -6.24 -4.11 -6.69
C SER A 141 -7.13 -2.88 -6.72
N LYS A 142 -6.68 -1.81 -6.06
CA LYS A 142 -7.28 -0.48 -6.20
C LYS A 142 -6.51 0.37 -7.20
N ARG A 143 -7.25 0.94 -8.14
CA ARG A 143 -6.83 1.82 -9.22
C ARG A 143 -6.53 3.23 -8.73
N ILE A 144 -5.61 3.88 -9.42
CA ILE A 144 -5.34 5.30 -9.27
C ILE A 144 -6.45 6.06 -9.99
N CYS A 145 -7.55 6.31 -9.27
CA CYS A 145 -8.68 7.10 -9.75
C CYS A 145 -9.38 7.81 -8.58
N PRO A 146 -10.09 8.92 -8.84
CA PRO A 146 -10.72 9.73 -7.79
C PRO A 146 -11.63 8.93 -6.86
N THR A 147 -12.44 8.03 -7.40
CA THR A 147 -13.39 7.22 -6.62
C THR A 147 -12.65 6.30 -5.65
N GLU A 148 -11.74 5.46 -6.15
CA GLU A 148 -11.08 4.46 -5.32
C GLU A 148 -10.06 5.08 -4.34
N LEU A 149 -9.45 6.22 -4.71
CA LEU A 149 -8.62 6.99 -3.78
C LEU A 149 -9.46 7.55 -2.63
N ARG A 150 -10.63 8.16 -2.90
CA ARG A 150 -11.54 8.63 -1.84
C ARG A 150 -12.05 7.51 -0.97
N ASP A 151 -12.50 6.41 -1.57
CA ASP A 151 -13.05 5.27 -0.83
C ASP A 151 -12.00 4.69 0.13
N SER A 152 -10.72 4.74 -0.26
CA SER A 152 -9.60 4.29 0.58
C SER A 152 -9.24 5.25 1.71
N LEU A 153 -9.61 6.53 1.60
CA LEU A 153 -9.47 7.52 2.66
C LEU A 153 -10.70 7.58 3.57
N GLY A 154 -11.88 7.20 3.07
CA GLY A 154 -13.15 7.30 3.79
C GLY A 154 -13.15 6.53 5.12
N SER A 155 -12.46 5.39 5.18
CA SER A 155 -12.23 4.61 6.41
C SER A 155 -11.38 5.35 7.46
N VAL A 156 -10.50 6.25 7.02
CA VAL A 156 -9.56 7.01 7.86
C VAL A 156 -10.21 8.28 8.39
N VAL A 157 -10.96 8.99 7.54
CA VAL A 157 -11.67 10.22 7.92
C VAL A 157 -12.73 9.95 8.98
N SER A 158 -13.43 8.81 8.92
CA SER A 158 -14.39 8.41 9.96
C SER A 158 -13.74 8.18 11.33
N LEU A 159 -12.47 7.76 11.38
CA LEU A 159 -11.73 7.54 12.62
C LEU A 159 -11.20 8.85 13.22
N LEU A 160 -10.93 9.87 12.39
CA LEU A 160 -10.45 11.18 12.85
C LEU A 160 -11.57 12.11 13.34
N THR A 161 -12.84 11.80 13.06
CA THR A 161 -14.02 12.56 13.48
C THR A 161 -14.80 11.94 14.65
N ALA A 162 -14.33 10.81 15.18
CA ALA A 162 -14.90 10.12 16.36
C ALA A 162 -14.11 10.47 17.63
#